data_AF-A0ABD8A697-F1
#
_entry.id   AF-A0ABD8A697-F1
#
_cell.length_a   1.000
_cell.length_b   1.000
_cell.length_c   1.000
_cell.angle_alpha   90.00
_cell.angle_beta   90.00
_cell.angle_gamma   90.00
#
_symmetry.space_group_name_H-M   'P 1'
#
loop_
_entity.id
_entity.type
_entity.pdbx_description
1 polymer ?
#
loop_
_entity_poly.entity_id
_entity_poly.type
_entity_poly.pdbx_seq_one_letter_code
_entity_poly.pdbx_strand_id
1 'polypeptide(L)'
;MSPDPSTLPVGSGPGAVVVEYRHLHISEDPDSIEVGTPGKGGAIKVYGNFRDPEGFRAKIKAAYELRRYAAELLGGGPDGR
;
A
#
# COMPACT_ATOMS: atom_id res chain seq x y z
N MET A 1 -30.71 -36.98 17.66
CA MET A 1 -29.97 -35.71 17.46
C MET A 1 -28.67 -35.81 18.24
N SER A 2 -27.55 -36.02 17.54
CA SER A 2 -26.22 -35.99 18.17
C SER A 2 -25.79 -34.54 18.40
N PRO A 3 -25.09 -34.22 19.49
CA PRO A 3 -24.61 -32.87 19.76
C PRO A 3 -23.51 -32.46 18.76
N ASP A 4 -23.55 -31.19 18.35
CA ASP A 4 -22.61 -30.57 17.41
C ASP A 4 -21.24 -30.33 18.11
N PRO A 5 -20.13 -30.83 17.56
CA PRO A 5 -18.79 -30.70 18.15
C PRO A 5 -18.20 -29.26 18.13
N SER A 6 -18.93 -28.25 17.63
CA SER A 6 -18.42 -26.88 17.45
C SER A 6 -18.39 -25.99 18.69
N THR A 7 -18.65 -26.50 19.91
CA THR A 7 -18.75 -25.66 21.13
C THR A 7 -17.78 -26.01 22.26
N LEU A 8 -16.67 -26.67 21.99
CA LEU A 8 -15.64 -26.85 23.02
C LEU A 8 -14.70 -25.62 23.09
N PRO A 9 -14.56 -24.95 24.25
CA PRO A 9 -13.55 -23.92 24.44
C PRO A 9 -12.17 -24.57 24.43
N VAL A 10 -11.30 -24.13 23.53
CA VAL A 10 -9.93 -24.61 23.45
C VAL A 10 -9.12 -24.08 24.65
N GLY A 11 -8.70 -25.00 25.52
CA GLY A 11 -7.57 -24.84 26.45
C GLY A 11 -7.77 -23.95 27.68
N SER A 12 -8.35 -24.50 28.76
CA SER A 12 -8.11 -24.03 30.14
C SER A 12 -7.37 -25.13 30.91
N GLY A 13 -6.05 -25.19 30.73
CA GLY A 13 -5.14 -25.98 31.54
C GLY A 13 -4.01 -25.09 32.05
N PRO A 14 -3.40 -25.37 33.21
CA PRO A 14 -2.39 -24.52 33.87
C PRO A 14 -1.04 -24.39 33.13
N GLY A 15 -0.97 -24.75 31.85
CA GLY A 15 0.19 -24.61 30.97
C GLY A 15 -0.17 -24.22 29.53
N ALA A 16 -1.39 -23.72 29.29
CA ALA A 16 -1.79 -23.26 27.97
C ALA A 16 -1.11 -21.91 27.67
N VAL A 17 -0.15 -21.91 26.74
CA VAL A 17 0.46 -20.69 26.23
C VAL A 17 -0.53 -20.03 25.27
N VAL A 18 -1.12 -18.91 25.66
CA VAL A 18 -1.95 -18.10 24.76
C VAL A 18 -1.01 -17.40 23.79
N VAL A 19 -1.01 -17.82 22.53
CA VAL A 19 -0.27 -17.15 21.45
C VAL A 19 -1.22 -16.18 20.76
N GLU A 20 -1.04 -14.89 21.02
CA GLU A 20 -1.73 -13.84 20.28
C GLU A 20 -0.99 -13.58 18.97
N TYR A 21 -1.65 -13.83 17.84
CA TYR A 21 -1.11 -13.52 16.52
C TYR A 21 -1.58 -12.12 16.09
N ARG A 22 -0.64 -11.18 15.95
CA ARG A 22 -0.91 -9.82 15.44
C ARG A 22 -0.30 -9.62 14.06
N HIS A 23 -1.12 -9.26 13.09
CA HIS A 23 -0.65 -8.67 11.83
C HIS A 23 -0.37 -7.19 12.06
N LEU A 24 0.91 -6.80 12.10
CA LEU A 24 1.34 -5.41 12.16
C LEU A 24 1.69 -4.94 10.75
N HIS A 25 1.00 -3.92 10.25
CA HIS A 25 1.37 -3.25 9.00
C HIS A 25 2.46 -2.21 9.30
N ILE A 26 3.72 -2.64 9.32
CA ILE A 26 4.87 -1.74 9.38
C ILE A 26 5.24 -1.40 7.94
N SER A 27 4.67 -0.32 7.40
CA SER A 27 5.08 0.20 6.10
C SER A 27 6.34 1.06 6.28
N GLU A 28 7.38 0.80 5.50
CA GLU A 28 8.55 1.68 5.41
C GLU A 28 8.16 3.09 4.94
N ASP A 29 7.07 3.17 4.16
CA ASP A 29 6.47 4.38 3.63
C ASP A 29 5.02 4.51 4.12
N PRO A 30 4.78 5.03 5.34
CA PRO A 30 3.45 5.09 5.93
C PRO A 30 2.54 6.13 5.28
N ASP A 31 3.12 7.11 4.59
CA ASP A 31 2.42 8.26 4.03
C ASP A 31 2.23 8.12 2.52
N SER A 32 1.29 8.88 1.95
CA SER A 32 1.13 8.95 0.49
C SER A 32 0.63 10.30 0.00
N ILE A 33 0.98 10.64 -1.24
CA ILE A 33 0.45 11.79 -1.99
C ILE A 33 -0.10 11.27 -3.31
N GLU A 34 -1.31 11.73 -3.67
CA GLU A 34 -1.91 11.49 -4.98
C GLU A 34 -1.91 12.79 -5.78
N VAL A 35 -1.43 12.74 -7.03
CA VAL A 35 -1.35 13.91 -7.91
C VAL A 35 -1.96 13.60 -9.27
N GLY A 36 -2.85 14.48 -9.72
CA GLY A 36 -3.56 14.39 -11.00
C GLY A 36 -5.06 14.22 -10.82
N THR A 37 -5.75 13.91 -11.90
CA THR A 37 -7.19 13.62 -11.87
C THR A 37 -7.43 12.38 -12.74
N PRO A 38 -8.02 11.30 -12.19
CA PRO A 38 -8.21 10.05 -12.95
C PRO A 38 -8.83 10.25 -14.34
N GLY A 39 -9.79 11.17 -14.48
CA GLY A 39 -10.46 11.47 -15.75
C GLY A 39 -9.75 12.46 -16.71
N LYS A 40 -8.60 13.03 -16.35
CA LYS A 40 -7.88 14.05 -17.15
C LYS A 40 -6.40 13.69 -17.33
N GLY A 41 -6.12 12.50 -17.88
CA GLY A 41 -4.75 12.02 -18.11
C GLY A 41 -4.15 11.19 -16.97
N GLY A 42 -4.99 10.72 -16.04
CA GLY A 42 -4.61 9.83 -14.95
C GLY A 42 -4.11 10.54 -13.69
N ALA A 43 -4.06 9.78 -12.59
CA ALA A 43 -3.46 10.17 -11.32
C ALA A 43 -2.31 9.22 -10.98
N ILE A 44 -1.28 9.74 -10.31
CA ILE A 44 -0.21 8.93 -9.73
C ILE A 44 -0.28 9.04 -8.21
N LYS A 45 -0.19 7.89 -7.53
CA LYS A 45 -0.11 7.82 -6.07
C LYS A 45 1.28 7.37 -5.69
N VAL A 46 1.97 8.17 -4.88
CA VAL A 46 3.34 7.93 -4.42
C VAL A 46 3.31 7.74 -2.92
N TYR A 47 3.87 6.62 -2.45
CA TYR A 47 4.05 6.35 -1.03
C TYR A 47 5.44 6.83 -0.57
N GLY A 48 5.52 7.33 0.66
CA GLY A 48 6.73 7.85 1.25
C GLY A 48 6.62 8.02 2.77
N ASN A 49 7.51 8.83 3.34
CA ASN A 49 7.53 9.16 4.76
C ASN A 49 7.64 10.68 4.92
N PHE A 50 6.63 11.33 5.51
CA PHE A 50 6.65 12.78 5.72
C PHE A 50 7.73 13.24 6.71
N ARG A 51 8.30 12.32 7.49
CA ARG A 51 9.43 12.58 8.39
C ARG A 51 10.78 12.58 7.65
N ASP A 52 10.83 12.07 6.42
CA ASP A 52 11.97 12.15 5.50
C ASP A 52 11.56 12.81 4.18
N PRO A 53 11.44 14.16 4.16
CA PRO A 53 10.98 14.88 2.97
C PRO A 53 11.96 14.79 1.80
N GLU A 54 13.26 14.60 2.05
CA GLU A 54 14.29 14.43 1.00
C GLU A 54 14.06 13.10 0.26
N GLY A 55 13.97 12.00 1.00
CA GLY A 55 13.69 10.67 0.44
C GLY A 55 12.35 10.64 -0.30
N PHE A 56 11.30 11.25 0.28
CA PHE A 56 10.00 11.31 -0.39
C PHE A 56 10.05 12.16 -1.68
N ARG A 57 10.76 13.29 -1.71
CA ARG A 57 10.96 14.09 -2.94
C ARG A 57 11.64 13.27 -4.04
N ALA A 58 12.62 12.44 -3.71
CA ALA A 58 13.28 11.57 -4.68
C ALA A 58 12.30 10.56 -5.29
N LYS A 59 11.44 9.94 -4.47
CA LYS A 59 10.38 9.02 -4.94
C LYS A 59 9.38 9.71 -5.85
N ILE A 60 8.97 10.94 -5.52
CA ILE A 60 8.06 11.74 -6.36
C ILE A 60 8.70 12.02 -7.73
N LYS A 61 9.96 12.45 -7.78
CA LYS A 61 10.68 12.70 -9.05
C LYS A 61 10.73 11.44 -9.91
N ALA A 62 11.10 10.30 -9.32
CA ALA A 62 11.15 9.02 -10.04
C ALA A 62 9.77 8.61 -10.57
N ALA A 63 8.70 8.75 -9.78
CA ALA A 63 7.34 8.43 -10.19
C ALA A 63 6.88 9.28 -11.38
N TYR A 64 7.26 10.57 -11.41
CA TYR A 64 6.95 11.45 -12.54
C TYR A 64 7.67 11.05 -13.83
N GLU A 65 8.97 10.73 -13.75
CA GLU A 65 9.72 10.27 -14.92
C GLU A 65 9.18 8.94 -15.46
N LEU A 66 8.82 8.00 -14.59
CA LEU A 66 8.17 6.75 -14.99
C LEU A 66 6.80 6.98 -15.64
N ARG A 67 6.00 7.93 -15.11
CA ARG A 67 4.72 8.30 -15.71
C ARG A 67 4.90 8.86 -17.11
N ARG A 68 5.87 9.76 -17.30
CA ARG A 68 6.19 10.34 -18.62
C ARG A 68 6.61 9.26 -19.60
N TYR A 69 7.53 8.39 -19.18
CA TYR A 69 7.98 7.25 -19.98
C TYR A 69 6.82 6.33 -20.39
N ALA A 70 5.91 6.01 -19.47
CA ALA A 70 4.73 5.21 -19.78
C ALA A 70 3.80 5.90 -20.79
N ALA A 71 3.62 7.22 -20.69
CA ALA A 71 2.82 7.99 -21.65
C ALA A 71 3.45 8.01 -23.05
N GLU A 72 4.78 8.15 -23.13
CA GLU A 72 5.55 8.08 -24.37
C GLU A 72 5.39 6.71 -25.05
N LEU A 73 5.52 5.62 -24.29
CA LEU A 73 5.33 4.25 -24.81
C LEU A 73 3.92 4.00 -25.34
N LEU A 74 2.91 4.60 -24.72
CA LEU A 74 1.50 4.43 -25.10
C LEU A 74 1.07 5.32 -26.28
N GLY A 75 2.00 6.05 -26.91
CA GLY A 75 1.76 6.76 -28.17
C GLY A 75 1.38 8.23 -28.04
N GLY A 76 1.70 8.88 -26.92
CA GLY A 76 1.53 10.33 -26.75
C GLY A 76 2.76 10.95 -26.12
N GLY A 77 3.79 11.22 -26.92
CA GLY A 77 4.81 12.20 -26.54
C GLY A 77 4.16 13.57 -26.22
N PRO A 78 4.89 14.50 -25.57
CA PRO A 78 4.34 15.78 -25.11
C PRO A 78 3.67 16.66 -26.18
N ASP A 79 3.78 16.30 -27.46
CA ASP A 79 3.24 17.05 -28.60
C ASP A 79 2.12 16.30 -29.37
N GLY A 80 1.50 15.28 -28.77
CA GLY A 80 0.37 14.54 -29.36
C GLY A 80 -0.98 15.24 -29.33
N ARG A 81 -1.02 16.56 -29.08
CA ARG A 81 -2.18 17.45 -29.26
C ARG A 81 -1.77 18.91 -29.31
#